data_AF-A0A183G5J4-F1
#
_entry.id   AF-A0A183G5J4-F1
#
_cell.length_a   1.000
_cell.length_b   1.000
_cell.length_c   1.000
_cell.angle_alpha   90.00
_cell.angle_beta   90.00
_cell.angle_gamma   90.00
#
_symmetry.space_group_name_H-M   'P 1'
#
loop_
_entity.id
_entity.type
_entity.pdbx_description
1 polymer ?
#
loop_
_entity_poly.entity_id
_entity_poly.type
_entity_poly.pdbx_seq_one_letter_code
_entity_poly.pdbx_strand_id
1 'polypeptide(L)'
;MSMVMEILTVFITSYHDNLGEWLQFLLLRLLNKSGVEILPTVVQQLNMALKVIRTTFKPELQLIAICKNIQDPIQTPPVKVKGATLNYLHDLLQGMDQGSVINRDEVRAAVQKIFQWMEDPKNVSIKMSCERVIHDFFALNTADFSTILSTYPPQWREFAFGLLKKNKQRFVV
;
A
#
# COMPACT_ATOMS: atom_id res chain seq x y z
N MET A 1 -11.00 17.20 19.19
CA MET A 1 -10.37 16.39 18.13
C MET A 1 -10.67 14.88 18.26
N SER A 2 -10.74 14.31 19.48
CA SER A 2 -11.19 12.91 19.74
C SER A 2 -12.54 12.58 19.09
N MET A 3 -13.53 13.47 19.28
CA MET A 3 -14.88 13.30 18.75
C MET A 3 -14.94 13.11 17.23
N VAL A 4 -14.07 13.77 16.45
CA VAL A 4 -14.10 13.66 14.98
C VAL A 4 -13.67 12.25 14.54
N MET A 5 -12.69 11.66 15.22
CA MET A 5 -12.18 10.32 14.89
C MET A 5 -13.14 9.23 15.35
N GLU A 6 -13.82 9.45 16.47
CA GLU A 6 -14.92 8.60 16.93
C GLU A 6 -16.09 8.63 15.93
N ILE A 7 -16.51 9.82 15.49
CA ILE A 7 -17.55 9.97 14.46
C ILE A 7 -17.13 9.31 13.15
N LEU A 8 -15.88 9.50 12.70
CA LEU A 8 -15.37 8.88 11.49
C LEU A 8 -15.39 7.35 11.60
N THR A 9 -15.02 6.81 12.76
CA THR A 9 -15.08 5.36 13.03
C THR A 9 -16.50 4.85 12.91
N VAL A 10 -17.46 5.48 13.60
CA VAL A 10 -18.88 5.10 13.55
C VAL A 10 -19.43 5.23 12.12
N PHE A 11 -19.06 6.29 11.41
CA PHE A 11 -19.49 6.53 10.04
C PHE A 11 -18.98 5.43 9.09
N ILE A 12 -17.69 5.10 9.17
CA ILE A 12 -17.10 4.02 8.37
C ILE A 12 -17.78 2.70 8.68
N THR A 13 -17.89 2.31 9.94
CA THR A 13 -18.47 1.00 10.30
C THR A 13 -19.93 0.89 9.89
N SER A 14 -20.68 1.99 9.97
CA SER A 14 -22.12 1.99 9.65
C SER A 14 -22.42 2.09 8.15
N TYR A 15 -21.55 2.72 7.36
CA TYR A 15 -21.86 3.08 5.96
C TYR A 15 -20.83 2.58 4.94
N HIS A 16 -19.85 1.75 5.32
CA HIS A 16 -18.77 1.29 4.42
C HIS A 16 -19.23 0.76 3.06
N ASP A 17 -20.36 0.03 3.00
CA ASP A 17 -20.92 -0.50 1.76
C ASP A 17 -21.26 0.57 0.71
N ASN A 18 -21.59 1.79 1.17
CA ASN A 18 -21.92 2.93 0.31
C ASN A 18 -20.73 3.88 0.08
N LEU A 19 -19.59 3.63 0.71
CA LEU A 19 -18.42 4.51 0.70
C LEU A 19 -17.33 4.06 -0.27
N GLY A 20 -17.60 3.10 -1.15
CA GLY A 20 -16.62 2.56 -2.10
C GLY A 20 -15.94 3.64 -2.95
N GLU A 21 -16.68 4.62 -3.46
CA GLU A 21 -16.14 5.73 -4.26
C GLU A 21 -15.37 6.76 -3.41
N TRP A 22 -15.71 6.87 -2.12
CA TRP A 22 -15.07 7.78 -1.17
C TRP A 22 -13.79 7.20 -0.56
N LEU A 23 -13.63 5.88 -0.58
CA LEU A 23 -12.50 5.17 0.03
C LEU A 23 -11.15 5.68 -0.47
N GLN A 24 -11.03 5.95 -1.78
CA GLN A 24 -9.81 6.49 -2.36
C GLN A 24 -9.42 7.83 -1.73
N PHE A 25 -10.36 8.78 -1.66
CA PHE A 25 -10.12 10.11 -1.10
C PHE A 25 -9.85 10.06 0.39
N LEU A 26 -10.58 9.21 1.12
CA LEU A 26 -10.40 9.01 2.55
C LEU A 26 -8.99 8.48 2.86
N LEU A 27 -8.56 7.42 2.16
CA LEU A 27 -7.22 6.86 2.31
C LEU A 27 -6.15 7.88 1.94
N LEU A 28 -6.32 8.61 0.83
CA LEU A 28 -5.37 9.65 0.41
C LEU A 28 -5.19 10.70 1.50
N ARG A 29 -6.29 11.20 2.09
CA ARG A 29 -6.24 12.23 3.14
C ARG A 29 -5.58 11.73 4.41
N LEU A 30 -5.95 10.53 4.87
CA LEU A 30 -5.40 9.95 6.10
C LEU A 30 -3.92 9.62 5.97
N LEU A 31 -3.48 9.03 4.85
CA LEU A 31 -2.08 8.68 4.61
C LEU A 31 -1.19 9.93 4.44
N ASN A 32 -1.68 10.96 3.73
CA ASN A 32 -0.98 12.24 3.66
C ASN A 32 -0.76 12.83 5.05
N LYS A 33 -1.82 12.86 5.87
CA LYS A 33 -1.72 13.38 7.24
C LYS A 33 -0.79 12.52 8.09
N SER A 34 -0.91 11.20 8.00
CA SER A 34 -0.06 10.26 8.75
C SER A 34 1.43 10.39 8.41
N GLY A 35 1.78 10.74 7.18
CA GLY A 35 3.18 10.91 6.77
C GLY A 35 3.85 12.17 7.30
N VAL A 36 3.08 13.18 7.71
CA VAL A 36 3.62 14.48 8.14
C VAL A 36 3.32 14.83 9.60
N GLU A 37 2.40 14.11 10.23
CA GLU A 37 2.03 14.32 11.63
C GLU A 37 3.17 13.93 12.60
N ILE A 38 3.36 14.75 13.64
CA ILE A 38 4.40 14.58 14.66
C ILE A 38 3.83 14.44 16.07
N LEU A 39 2.59 14.89 16.30
CA LEU A 39 1.95 14.81 17.60
C LEU A 39 1.55 13.35 17.90
N PRO A 40 2.12 12.69 18.93
CA PRO A 40 1.91 11.26 19.16
C PRO A 40 0.44 10.86 19.32
N THR A 41 -0.35 11.72 19.97
CA THR A 41 -1.79 11.52 20.15
C THR A 41 -2.55 11.49 18.83
N VAL A 42 -2.21 12.38 17.89
CA VAL A 42 -2.83 12.43 16.56
C VAL A 42 -2.34 11.27 15.70
N VAL A 43 -1.05 10.91 15.78
CA VAL A 43 -0.52 9.71 15.11
C VAL A 43 -1.27 8.45 15.54
N GLN A 44 -1.48 8.26 16.84
CA GLN A 44 -2.22 7.11 17.36
C GLN A 44 -3.66 7.06 16.81
N GLN A 45 -4.34 8.20 16.77
CA GLN A 45 -5.69 8.30 16.23
C GLN A 45 -5.73 7.99 14.72
N LEU A 46 -4.78 8.50 13.93
CA LEU A 46 -4.67 8.21 12.50
C LEU A 46 -4.44 6.72 12.26
N ASN A 47 -3.55 6.10 13.04
CA ASN A 47 -3.28 4.66 12.97
C ASN A 47 -4.54 3.83 13.32
N MET A 48 -5.32 4.26 14.32
CA MET A 48 -6.60 3.64 14.65
C MET A 48 -7.60 3.75 13.49
N ALA A 49 -7.76 4.93 12.89
CA ALA A 49 -8.68 5.10 11.75
C ALA A 49 -8.25 4.28 10.53
N LEU A 50 -6.95 4.28 10.20
CA LEU A 50 -6.41 3.43 9.13
C LEU A 50 -6.63 1.94 9.43
N LYS A 51 -6.49 1.52 10.70
CA LYS A 51 -6.83 0.15 11.12
C LYS A 51 -8.32 -0.15 10.93
N VAL A 52 -9.21 0.75 11.32
CA VAL A 52 -10.67 0.59 11.11
C VAL A 52 -10.98 0.43 9.63
N ILE A 53 -10.39 1.25 8.76
CA ILE A 53 -10.58 1.10 7.31
C ILE A 53 -10.14 -0.29 6.85
N ARG A 54 -8.94 -0.73 7.26
CA ARG A 54 -8.39 -2.04 6.92
C ARG A 54 -9.30 -3.20 7.28
N THR A 55 -9.92 -3.16 8.45
CA THR A 55 -10.76 -4.25 8.94
C THR A 55 -12.22 -4.17 8.52
N THR A 56 -12.66 -3.03 7.94
CA THR A 56 -14.08 -2.81 7.62
C THR A 56 -14.35 -2.89 6.12
N PHE A 57 -13.51 -2.30 5.28
CA PHE A 57 -13.70 -2.34 3.83
C PHE A 57 -13.20 -3.64 3.22
N LYS A 58 -13.82 -4.10 2.13
CA LYS A 58 -13.31 -5.25 1.36
C LYS A 58 -11.85 -5.00 0.93
N PRO A 59 -10.91 -5.91 1.19
CA PRO A 59 -9.49 -5.69 0.92
C PRO A 59 -9.19 -5.33 -0.54
N GLU A 60 -9.93 -5.89 -1.48
CA GLU A 60 -9.78 -5.63 -2.92
C GLU A 60 -10.10 -4.17 -3.25
N LEU A 61 -11.14 -3.59 -2.64
CA LEU A 61 -11.49 -2.18 -2.84
C LEU A 61 -10.39 -1.26 -2.30
N GLN A 62 -9.84 -1.61 -1.14
CA GLN A 62 -8.73 -0.87 -0.55
C GLN A 62 -7.46 -0.94 -1.41
N LEU A 63 -7.16 -2.12 -1.96
CA LEU A 63 -6.00 -2.32 -2.83
C LEU A 63 -6.11 -1.43 -4.07
N ILE A 64 -7.25 -1.47 -4.76
CA ILE A 64 -7.49 -0.65 -5.96
C ILE A 64 -7.43 0.85 -5.61
N ALA A 65 -8.05 1.27 -4.50
CA ALA A 65 -8.03 2.66 -4.06
C ALA A 65 -6.60 3.18 -3.82
N ILE A 66 -5.74 2.39 -3.17
CA ILE A 66 -4.35 2.76 -2.90
C ILE A 66 -3.52 2.76 -4.18
N CYS A 67 -3.70 1.75 -5.03
CA CYS A 67 -3.04 1.70 -6.32
C CYS A 67 -3.35 2.94 -7.17
N LYS A 68 -4.60 3.40 -7.19
CA LYS A 68 -5.01 4.65 -7.84
C LYS A 68 -4.33 5.88 -7.21
N ASN A 69 -4.27 5.95 -5.88
CA ASN A 69 -3.58 7.05 -5.19
C ASN A 69 -2.08 7.11 -5.48
N ILE A 70 -1.41 5.96 -5.62
CA ILE A 70 0.02 5.90 -5.99
C ILE A 70 0.25 6.45 -7.40
N GLN A 71 -0.69 6.23 -8.31
CA GLN A 71 -0.60 6.62 -9.72
C GLN A 71 -1.02 8.05 -10.01
N ASP A 72 -1.70 8.72 -9.08
CA ASP A 72 -2.25 10.06 -9.30
C ASP A 72 -1.13 11.04 -9.71
N PRO A 73 -1.12 11.52 -10.97
CA PRO A 73 -0.05 12.38 -11.48
C PRO A 73 -0.12 13.80 -10.91
N ILE A 74 -1.26 14.20 -10.34
CA ILE A 74 -1.44 15.52 -9.73
C ILE A 74 -0.77 15.55 -8.35
N GLN A 75 -0.69 14.40 -7.68
CA GLN A 75 -0.09 14.30 -6.36
C GLN A 75 1.43 14.03 -6.46
N THR A 76 2.22 14.84 -5.77
CA THR A 76 3.67 14.62 -5.58
C THR A 76 3.95 14.39 -4.10
N PRO A 77 3.62 13.20 -3.56
CA PRO A 77 3.69 12.96 -2.12
C PRO A 77 5.14 13.06 -1.62
N PRO A 78 5.37 13.72 -0.47
CA PRO A 78 6.66 13.69 0.22
C PRO A 78 7.11 12.26 0.53
N VAL A 79 8.42 12.05 0.69
CA VAL A 79 9.01 10.72 0.98
C VAL A 79 8.34 10.03 2.17
N LYS A 80 8.03 10.79 3.23
CA LYS A 80 7.34 10.25 4.42
C LYS A 80 5.92 9.77 4.13
N VAL A 81 5.18 10.48 3.25
CA VAL A 81 3.84 10.06 2.82
C VAL A 81 3.93 8.78 1.97
N LYS A 82 4.88 8.71 1.03
CA LYS A 82 5.14 7.46 0.28
C LYS A 82 5.42 6.30 1.23
N GLY A 83 6.24 6.52 2.27
CA GLY A 83 6.52 5.53 3.31
C GLY A 83 5.27 5.07 4.05
N ALA A 84 4.40 6.00 4.46
CA ALA A 84 3.11 5.68 5.09
C ALA A 84 2.20 4.86 4.16
N THR A 85 2.13 5.22 2.88
CA THR A 85 1.36 4.48 1.87
C THR A 85 1.90 3.05 1.69
N LEU A 86 3.22 2.88 1.61
CA LEU A 86 3.85 1.56 1.49
C LEU A 86 3.62 0.69 2.75
N ASN A 87 3.66 1.29 3.94
CA ASN A 87 3.36 0.58 5.18
C ASN A 87 1.91 0.12 5.24
N TYR A 88 0.96 0.96 4.83
CA TYR A 88 -0.43 0.55 4.75
C TYR A 88 -0.62 -0.59 3.75
N LEU A 89 -0.01 -0.47 2.56
CA LEU A 89 -0.12 -1.48 1.51
C LEU A 89 0.46 -2.83 1.97
N HIS A 90 1.59 -2.81 2.68
CA HIS A 90 2.15 -4.01 3.33
C HIS A 90 1.13 -4.66 4.28
N ASP A 91 0.60 -3.90 5.24
CA ASP A 91 -0.37 -4.41 6.22
C ASP A 91 -1.65 -4.95 5.54
N LEU A 92 -2.11 -4.29 4.47
CA LEU A 92 -3.25 -4.73 3.68
C LEU A 92 -2.98 -6.07 3.00
N LEU A 93 -1.87 -6.18 2.26
CA LEU A 93 -1.51 -7.39 1.52
C LEU A 93 -1.29 -8.59 2.45
N GLN A 94 -0.73 -8.36 3.65
CA GLN A 94 -0.55 -9.40 4.67
C GLN A 94 -1.89 -9.90 5.25
N GLY A 95 -2.94 -9.09 5.19
CA GLY A 95 -4.29 -9.46 5.64
C GLY A 95 -5.20 -10.01 4.54
N MET A 96 -4.74 -10.06 3.29
CA MET A 96 -5.52 -10.59 2.16
C MET A 96 -5.40 -12.11 2.04
N ASP A 97 -6.42 -12.74 1.47
CA ASP A 97 -6.44 -14.18 1.25
C ASP A 97 -5.39 -14.60 0.20
N GLN A 98 -4.65 -15.67 0.50
CA GLN A 98 -3.67 -16.23 -0.42
C GLN A 98 -4.34 -16.64 -1.74
N GLY A 99 -3.79 -16.20 -2.86
CA GLY A 99 -4.36 -16.42 -4.18
C GLY A 99 -5.37 -15.35 -4.63
N SER A 100 -5.60 -14.28 -3.85
CA SER A 100 -6.39 -13.12 -4.33
C SER A 100 -5.91 -12.67 -5.71
N VAL A 101 -6.86 -12.33 -6.59
CA VAL A 101 -6.57 -11.88 -7.95
C VAL A 101 -6.02 -10.46 -7.90
N ILE A 102 -4.80 -10.27 -8.39
CA ILE A 102 -4.08 -8.98 -8.37
C ILE A 102 -3.65 -8.53 -9.77
N ASN A 103 -3.80 -9.35 -10.81
CA ASN A 103 -3.51 -8.96 -12.19
C ASN A 103 -4.56 -7.97 -12.74
N ARG A 104 -4.44 -6.72 -12.31
CA ARG A 104 -5.30 -5.58 -12.66
C ARG A 104 -4.44 -4.42 -13.13
N ASP A 105 -4.99 -3.57 -14.00
CA ASP A 105 -4.26 -2.44 -14.56
C ASP A 105 -3.80 -1.47 -13.47
N GLU A 106 -4.63 -1.24 -12.45
CA GLU A 106 -4.27 -0.38 -11.33
C GLU A 106 -3.10 -0.96 -10.52
N VAL A 107 -3.09 -2.28 -10.27
CA VAL A 107 -1.99 -2.91 -9.54
C VAL A 107 -0.70 -2.82 -10.37
N ARG A 108 -0.78 -3.09 -11.68
CA ARG A 108 0.36 -3.01 -12.60
C ARG A 108 0.97 -1.60 -12.60
N ALA A 109 0.18 -0.58 -12.87
CA ALA A 109 0.69 0.79 -12.93
C ALA A 109 1.20 1.29 -11.57
N ALA A 110 0.59 0.88 -10.44
CA ALA A 110 1.09 1.21 -9.11
C ALA A 110 2.45 0.54 -8.81
N VAL A 111 2.62 -0.74 -9.16
CA VAL A 111 3.88 -1.47 -8.98
C VAL A 111 5.00 -0.84 -9.80
N GLN A 112 4.71 -0.44 -11.04
CA GLN A 112 5.66 0.30 -11.87
C GLN A 112 6.10 1.62 -11.19
N LYS A 113 5.16 2.35 -10.58
CA LYS A 113 5.46 3.58 -9.85
C LYS A 113 6.31 3.33 -8.60
N ILE A 114 6.07 2.23 -7.89
CA ILE A 114 6.87 1.81 -6.72
C ILE A 114 8.32 1.52 -7.13
N PHE A 115 8.55 0.88 -8.28
CA PHE A 115 9.90 0.71 -8.83
C PHE A 115 10.57 2.04 -9.15
N GLN A 116 9.86 2.99 -9.77
CA GLN A 116 10.38 4.34 -9.99
C GLN A 116 10.74 5.06 -8.68
N TRP A 117 9.91 4.89 -7.64
CA TRP A 117 10.25 5.43 -6.32
C TRP A 117 11.52 4.81 -5.75
N MET A 118 11.79 3.54 -6.04
CA MET A 118 12.97 2.82 -5.57
C MET A 118 14.28 3.30 -6.21
N GLU A 119 14.24 3.74 -7.47
CA GLU A 119 15.42 4.28 -8.17
C GLU A 119 15.74 5.73 -7.80
N ASP A 120 14.72 6.49 -7.41
CA ASP A 120 14.90 7.90 -7.10
C ASP A 120 15.75 8.08 -5.82
N PRO A 121 16.93 8.73 -5.89
CA PRO A 121 17.87 8.85 -4.78
C PRO A 121 17.30 9.64 -3.59
N LYS A 122 16.21 10.40 -3.77
CA LYS A 122 15.50 11.07 -2.66
C LYS A 122 14.75 10.09 -1.76
N ASN A 123 14.46 8.89 -2.26
CA ASN A 123 13.60 7.90 -1.59
C ASN A 123 14.40 6.76 -0.94
N VAL A 124 15.71 6.93 -0.70
CA VAL A 124 16.57 5.88 -0.10
C VAL A 124 16.00 5.36 1.22
N SER A 125 15.39 6.22 2.04
CA SER A 125 14.79 5.84 3.33
C SER A 125 13.57 4.92 3.21
N ILE A 126 12.91 4.87 2.06
CA ILE A 126 11.74 4.00 1.82
C ILE A 126 12.05 2.79 0.93
N LYS A 127 13.31 2.62 0.52
CA LYS A 127 13.72 1.52 -0.37
C LYS A 127 13.35 0.14 0.19
N MET A 128 13.61 -0.10 1.48
CA MET A 128 13.23 -1.36 2.15
C MET A 128 11.71 -1.56 2.18
N SER A 129 10.94 -0.49 2.37
CA SER A 129 9.47 -0.57 2.33
C SER A 129 8.96 -0.93 0.93
N CYS A 130 9.59 -0.40 -0.13
CA CYS A 130 9.28 -0.79 -1.51
C CYS A 130 9.60 -2.28 -1.73
N GLU A 131 10.79 -2.75 -1.36
CA GLU A 131 11.20 -4.16 -1.51
C GLU A 131 10.23 -5.11 -0.78
N ARG A 132 9.82 -4.74 0.44
CA ARG A 132 8.85 -5.49 1.23
C ARG A 132 7.50 -5.62 0.52
N VAL A 133 6.95 -4.51 0.01
CA VAL A 133 5.67 -4.54 -0.74
C VAL A 133 5.77 -5.41 -2.01
N ILE A 134 6.87 -5.34 -2.75
CA ILE A 134 7.10 -6.21 -3.92
C ILE A 134 7.10 -7.69 -3.50
N HIS A 135 7.71 -8.01 -2.36
CA HIS A 135 7.68 -9.35 -1.80
C HIS A 135 6.25 -9.76 -1.37
N ASP A 136 5.49 -8.87 -0.73
CA ASP A 136 4.11 -9.17 -0.30
C ASP A 136 3.21 -9.49 -1.49
N PHE A 137 3.34 -8.78 -2.61
CA PHE A 137 2.59 -9.11 -3.83
C PHE A 137 2.94 -10.50 -4.40
N PHE A 138 4.22 -10.86 -4.40
CA PHE A 138 4.62 -12.21 -4.80
C PHE A 138 4.06 -13.29 -3.88
N ALA A 139 4.11 -13.05 -2.58
CA ALA A 139 3.61 -13.97 -1.57
C ALA A 139 2.09 -14.14 -1.74
N LEU A 140 1.35 -13.05 -1.94
CA LEU A 140 -0.10 -13.06 -2.11
C LEU A 140 -0.54 -13.88 -3.33
N ASN A 141 0.08 -13.67 -4.49
CA ASN A 141 -0.23 -14.46 -5.68
C ASN A 141 0.94 -14.46 -6.67
N THR A 142 1.78 -15.50 -6.61
CA THR A 142 2.98 -15.63 -7.44
C THR A 142 2.67 -15.69 -8.93
N ALA A 143 1.58 -16.33 -9.34
CA ALA A 143 1.22 -16.49 -10.75
C ALA A 143 0.78 -15.16 -11.38
N ASP A 144 -0.14 -14.45 -10.72
CA ASP A 144 -0.59 -13.14 -11.17
C ASP A 144 0.57 -12.14 -11.15
N PHE A 145 1.35 -12.10 -10.06
CA PHE A 145 2.43 -11.14 -9.97
C PHE A 145 3.55 -11.41 -11.00
N SER A 146 3.84 -12.68 -11.29
CA SER A 146 4.77 -13.02 -12.38
C SER A 146 4.26 -12.55 -13.74
N THR A 147 2.94 -12.63 -13.98
CA THR A 147 2.29 -12.10 -15.19
C THR A 147 2.36 -10.57 -15.24
N ILE A 148 2.21 -9.89 -14.11
CA ILE A 148 2.41 -8.44 -14.02
C ILE A 148 3.86 -8.08 -14.38
N LEU A 149 4.84 -8.74 -13.78
CA LEU A 149 6.27 -8.49 -14.04
C LEU A 149 6.70 -8.84 -15.47
N SER A 150 5.98 -9.72 -16.17
CA SER A 150 6.30 -10.02 -17.57
C SER A 150 6.06 -8.83 -18.50
N THR A 151 5.22 -7.88 -18.08
CA THR A 151 4.93 -6.64 -18.83
C THR A 151 6.00 -5.54 -18.65
N TYR A 152 6.92 -5.71 -17.69
CA TYR A 152 7.96 -4.72 -17.38
C TYR A 152 9.31 -5.05 -18.05
N PRO A 153 10.22 -4.06 -18.12
CA PRO A 153 11.62 -4.28 -18.50
C PRO A 153 12.29 -5.43 -17.72
N PRO A 154 13.20 -6.21 -18.36
CA PRO A 154 13.83 -7.38 -17.74
C PRO A 154 14.50 -7.10 -16.39
N GLN A 155 15.12 -5.92 -16.23
CA GLN A 155 15.78 -5.51 -14.98
C GLN A 155 14.85 -5.59 -13.76
N TRP A 156 13.56 -5.23 -13.92
CA TRP A 156 12.60 -5.23 -12.82
C TRP A 156 12.14 -6.61 -12.45
N ARG A 157 11.95 -7.44 -13.47
CA ARG A 157 11.63 -8.85 -13.30
C ARG A 157 12.77 -9.57 -12.57
N GLU A 158 14.00 -9.40 -13.03
CA GLU A 158 15.20 -9.98 -12.42
C GLU A 158 15.40 -9.51 -10.98
N PHE A 159 15.23 -8.22 -10.72
CA PHE A 159 15.30 -7.65 -9.38
C PHE A 159 14.26 -8.30 -8.45
N ALA A 160 13.00 -8.35 -8.88
CA ALA A 160 11.90 -8.87 -8.09
C ALA A 160 12.09 -10.38 -7.80
N PHE A 161 12.56 -11.17 -8.77
CA PHE A 161 12.95 -12.57 -8.53
C PHE A 161 14.19 -12.71 -7.65
N GLY A 162 15.14 -11.78 -7.73
CA GLY A 162 16.30 -11.70 -6.85
C GLY A 162 15.92 -11.49 -5.39
N LEU A 163 14.90 -10.68 -5.11
CA LEU A 163 14.36 -10.47 -3.76
C LEU A 163 13.83 -11.78 -3.14
N LEU A 164 13.13 -12.61 -3.93
CA LEU A 164 12.65 -13.92 -3.47
C LEU A 164 13.79 -14.86 -3.07
N LYS A 165 14.89 -14.84 -3.83
CA LYS A 165 16.07 -15.66 -3.52
C LYS A 165 16.78 -15.21 -2.24
N LYS A 166 16.91 -13.90 -2.02
CA LYS A 166 17.52 -13.33 -0.80
C LYS A 166 16.75 -13.70 0.48
N ASN A 167 15.42 -13.73 0.43
CA ASN A 167 14.62 -14.06 1.61
C ASN A 167 14.64 -15.55 1.96
N LYS A 168 14.77 -16.47 0.98
CA LYS A 168 14.94 -17.91 1.28
C LYS A 168 16.21 -18.20 2.09
N GLN A 169 17.26 -17.39 1.95
CA GLN A 169 18.51 -17.56 2.72
C GLN A 169 18.40 -17.04 4.17
N ARG A 170 17.43 -16.18 4.49
CA ARG A 170 17.22 -15.66 5.86
C ARG A 170 16.46 -16.60 6.79
N PHE A 171 15.82 -17.65 6.26
CA PHE A 171 15.11 -18.66 7.05
C PHE A 171 15.87 -20.00 7.14
N VAL A 172 17.13 -20.02 6.71
CA VAL A 172 18.06 -21.15 6.87
C VAL A 172 19.26 -20.67 7.69
N VAL A 173 19.00 -20.14 8.89
CA VAL A 173 19.96 -19.99 9.99
C VAL A 173 19.22 -20.15 11.30
#